data_AF-A0A4Y6UY80-F1
#
_entry.id   AF-A0A4Y6UY80-F1
#
_cell.length_a   1.000
_cell.length_b   1.000
_cell.length_c   1.000
_cell.angle_alpha   90.00
_cell.angle_beta   90.00
_cell.angle_gamma   90.00
#
_symmetry.space_group_name_H-M   'P 1'
#
loop_
_entity.id
_entity.type
_entity.pdbx_description
1 polymer ?
#
loop_
_entity_poly.entity_id
_entity_poly.type
_entity_poly.pdbx_seq_one_letter_code
_entity_poly.pdbx_strand_id
1 'polypeptide(L)'
;MELTSEQARRQEGHKINQTASTLGNIDFFMNNVMNISEATRKNKLALVLEEFSTEDGEENVYIIQNSKKKEAAGVVTSLRHYRAKEERLKELQDELLRLSEENLMLKAKEREHQPSLSFAEAVQNMQLDEEDLKDIFDHADEVNID
;
A
#
# COMPACT_ATOMS: atom_id res chain seq x y z
N MET A 1 20.60 0.06 -35.34
CA MET A 1 20.58 0.45 -33.91
C MET A 1 19.15 0.83 -33.60
N GLU A 2 18.29 -0.17 -33.43
CA GLU A 2 16.89 0.01 -33.09
C GLU A 2 16.77 0.02 -31.58
N LEU A 3 16.55 1.22 -31.01
CA LEU A 3 16.13 1.35 -29.62
C LEU A 3 14.67 0.89 -29.57
N THR A 4 14.48 -0.23 -28.87
CA THR A 4 13.26 -0.99 -28.74
C THR A 4 12.13 -0.14 -28.14
N SER A 5 10.95 -0.23 -28.76
CA SER A 5 9.67 0.42 -28.41
C SER A 5 9.23 0.20 -26.95
N GLU A 6 9.87 -0.73 -26.25
CA GLU A 6 9.72 -1.01 -24.82
C GLU A 6 10.34 0.06 -23.91
N GLN A 7 11.46 0.66 -24.33
CA GLN A 7 12.12 1.73 -23.56
C GLN A 7 11.36 3.05 -23.64
N ALA A 8 10.65 3.30 -24.75
CA ALA A 8 9.77 4.46 -24.90
C ALA A 8 8.53 4.37 -24.00
N ARG A 9 7.92 3.18 -23.88
CA ARG A 9 6.75 2.95 -23.01
C ARG A 9 7.08 3.07 -21.51
N ARG A 10 8.30 2.68 -21.10
CA ARG A 10 8.75 2.86 -19.70
C ARG A 10 8.98 4.33 -19.33
N GLN A 11 9.35 5.18 -20.29
CA GLN A 11 9.50 6.62 -20.04
C GLN A 11 8.17 7.38 -20.02
N GLU A 12 7.16 6.92 -20.74
CA GLU A 12 5.82 7.51 -20.70
C GLU A 12 5.07 7.16 -19.41
N GLY A 13 5.22 5.94 -18.87
CA GLY A 13 4.61 5.55 -17.59
C GLY A 13 5.14 6.30 -16.35
N HIS A 14 6.35 6.87 -16.42
CA HIS A 14 6.94 7.68 -15.33
C HIS A 14 6.58 9.18 -15.40
N LYS A 15 5.99 9.65 -16.50
CA LYS A 15 5.55 11.05 -16.64
C LYS A 15 4.10 11.29 -16.23
N ILE A 16 3.32 10.24 -15.97
CA ILE A 16 1.87 10.38 -15.70
C ILE A 16 1.57 10.90 -14.27
N ASN A 17 2.56 10.97 -13.36
CA ASN A 17 2.33 11.40 -11.96
C ASN A 17 3.17 12.60 -11.47
N GLN A 18 3.84 13.35 -12.34
CA GLN A 18 4.59 14.56 -11.92
C GLN A 18 3.86 15.89 -12.14
N THR A 19 2.63 15.86 -12.64
CA THR A 19 1.76 17.03 -12.76
C THR A 19 0.47 16.84 -11.98
N ALA A 20 0.56 16.46 -10.70
CA ALA A 20 -0.34 17.08 -9.73
C ALA A 20 -0.03 18.58 -9.82
N SER A 21 -0.81 19.28 -10.65
CA SER A 21 -0.55 20.64 -11.11
C SER A 21 -0.04 21.51 -9.97
N THR A 22 1.06 22.25 -10.17
CA THR A 22 1.54 23.24 -9.20
C THR A 22 0.40 24.16 -8.74
N LEU A 23 -0.57 24.46 -9.62
CA LEU A 23 -1.80 25.18 -9.28
C LEU A 23 -2.69 24.40 -8.31
N GLY A 24 -2.94 23.10 -8.54
CA GLY A 24 -3.72 22.26 -7.62
C GLY A 24 -3.09 22.11 -6.23
N ASN A 25 -1.75 22.06 -6.16
CA ASN A 25 -1.02 22.08 -4.89
C ASN A 25 -1.08 23.45 -4.20
N ILE A 26 -1.07 24.55 -4.97
CA ILE A 26 -1.25 25.91 -4.44
C ILE A 26 -2.68 26.11 -3.94
N ASP A 27 -3.69 25.69 -4.70
CA ASP A 27 -5.10 25.80 -4.34
C ASP A 27 -5.39 25.02 -3.07
N PHE A 28 -4.86 23.80 -2.95
CA PHE A 28 -4.91 23.03 -1.72
C PHE A 28 -4.19 23.76 -0.57
N PHE A 29 -2.99 24.31 -0.79
CA PHE A 29 -2.28 25.03 0.26
C PHE A 29 -3.04 26.27 0.74
N MET A 30 -3.66 27.02 -0.17
CA MET A 30 -4.36 28.26 0.13
C MET A 30 -5.70 28.02 0.81
N ASN A 31 -6.42 26.95 0.45
CA ASN A 31 -7.77 26.69 0.93
C ASN A 31 -7.80 25.71 2.11
N ASN A 32 -6.86 24.77 2.18
CA ASN A 32 -6.93 23.64 3.10
C ASN A 32 -5.85 23.68 4.20
N VAL A 33 -4.84 24.55 4.10
CA VAL A 33 -3.81 24.67 5.13
C VAL A 33 -4.08 25.89 6.01
N MET A 34 -4.21 25.66 7.32
CA MET A 34 -4.46 26.72 8.28
C MET A 34 -3.52 26.65 9.48
N ASN A 35 -3.23 27.81 10.08
CA ASN A 35 -2.44 27.85 11.30
C ASN A 35 -3.29 27.47 12.51
N ILE A 36 -2.66 26.91 13.56
CA ILE A 36 -3.34 26.58 14.84
C ILE A 36 -4.15 27.76 15.39
N SER A 37 -3.60 28.98 15.30
CA SER A 37 -4.29 30.19 15.76
C SER A 37 -5.55 30.50 14.95
N GLU A 38 -5.56 30.16 13.66
CA GLU A 38 -6.71 30.37 12.79
C GLU A 38 -7.79 29.33 13.03
N ALA A 39 -7.40 28.06 13.21
CA ALA A 39 -8.31 26.98 13.57
C ALA A 39 -9.05 27.26 14.89
N THR A 40 -8.33 27.81 15.89
CA THR A 40 -8.85 27.97 17.26
C THR A 40 -9.54 29.31 17.53
N ARG A 41 -9.09 30.43 16.96
CA ARG A 41 -9.62 31.77 17.31
C ARG A 41 -10.72 32.29 16.39
N LYS A 42 -10.93 31.69 15.22
CA LYS A 42 -11.85 32.22 14.19
C LYS A 42 -13.07 31.35 13.91
N ASN A 43 -13.44 30.43 14.80
CA ASN A 43 -14.48 29.40 14.55
C ASN A 43 -14.26 28.61 13.23
N LYS A 44 -13.07 28.67 12.63
CA LYS A 44 -12.78 27.99 11.36
C LYS A 44 -12.90 26.47 11.50
N LEU A 45 -12.54 25.91 12.66
CA LEU A 45 -12.74 24.49 12.90
C LEU A 45 -14.23 24.12 12.87
N ALA A 46 -15.13 24.98 13.37
CA ALA A 46 -16.57 24.73 13.29
C ALA A 46 -17.06 24.77 11.84
N LEU A 47 -16.56 25.71 11.03
CA LEU A 47 -16.87 25.79 9.60
C LEU A 47 -16.39 24.54 8.84
N VAL A 48 -15.19 24.05 9.14
CA VAL A 48 -14.66 22.80 8.55
C VAL A 48 -15.55 21.61 8.92
N LEU A 49 -16.00 21.53 10.19
CA LEU A 49 -16.90 20.45 10.63
C LEU A 49 -18.29 20.55 9.98
N GLU A 50 -18.78 21.77 9.74
CA GLU A 50 -20.02 22.01 9.01
C GLU A 50 -19.87 21.63 7.53
N GLU A 51 -18.73 21.94 6.91
CA GLU A 51 -18.43 21.55 5.54
C GLU A 51 -18.41 20.03 5.37
N PHE A 52 -17.87 19.27 6.34
CA PHE A 52 -17.95 17.81 6.33
C PHE A 52 -19.37 17.22 6.40
N SER A 53 -20.38 18.03 6.69
CA SER A 53 -21.78 17.61 6.65
C SER A 53 -22.38 17.66 5.24
N THR A 54 -21.72 18.33 4.30
CA THR A 54 -22.12 18.41 2.89
C THR A 54 -21.47 17.28 2.09
N GLU A 55 -22.07 16.96 0.95
CA GLU A 55 -21.58 15.91 0.05
C GLU A 55 -20.20 16.29 -0.54
N ASP A 56 -20.02 17.56 -0.92
CA ASP A 56 -18.75 18.08 -1.44
C ASP A 56 -17.65 18.15 -0.38
N GLY A 57 -18.00 18.33 0.89
CA GLY A 57 -17.04 18.42 1.97
C GLY A 57 -16.56 17.06 2.49
N GLU A 58 -17.24 15.96 2.14
CA GLU A 58 -16.95 14.64 2.70
C GLU A 58 -15.50 14.21 2.43
N GLU A 59 -14.99 14.47 1.23
CA GLU A 59 -13.63 14.10 0.80
C GLU A 59 -12.55 15.12 1.19
N ASN A 60 -12.94 16.25 1.77
CA ASN A 60 -11.99 17.32 2.06
C ASN A 60 -11.02 16.93 3.19
N VAL A 61 -9.79 17.42 3.03
CA VAL A 61 -8.70 17.23 3.98
C VAL A 61 -8.12 18.59 4.29
N TYR A 62 -7.98 18.92 5.56
CA TYR A 62 -7.38 20.16 6.03
C TYR A 62 -6.11 19.85 6.82
N ILE A 63 -5.11 20.70 6.68
CA ILE A 63 -3.85 20.60 7.43
C ILE A 63 -3.80 21.76 8.42
N ILE A 64 -3.63 21.42 9.70
CA ILE A 64 -3.39 22.38 10.75
C ILE A 64 -1.90 22.39 11.07
N GLN A 65 -1.23 23.52 10.84
CA GLN A 65 0.21 23.66 11.07
C GLN A 65 0.54 24.68 12.17
N ASN A 66 1.67 24.47 12.84
CA ASN A 66 2.26 25.48 13.70
C ASN A 66 3.10 26.47 12.87
N SER A 67 2.77 27.76 12.92
CA SER A 67 3.47 28.78 12.14
C SER A 67 4.97 28.91 12.46
N LYS A 68 5.39 28.54 13.68
CA LYS A 68 6.80 28.57 14.12
C LYS A 68 7.55 27.25 13.82
N LYS A 69 6.83 26.13 13.78
CA LYS A 69 7.39 24.79 13.53
C LYS A 69 6.53 24.10 12.46
N LYS A 70 6.82 24.35 11.18
CA LYS A 70 5.97 23.86 10.07
C LYS A 70 5.86 22.34 10.01
N GLU A 71 6.88 21.61 10.47
CA GLU A 71 6.85 20.15 10.57
C GLU A 71 5.91 19.64 11.68
N ALA A 72 5.55 20.49 12.66
CA ALA A 72 4.51 20.18 13.61
C ALA A 72 3.14 20.50 12.97
N ALA A 73 2.65 19.56 12.16
CA ALA A 73 1.38 19.63 11.47
C ALA A 73 0.49 18.41 11.79
N GLY A 74 -0.82 18.63 11.77
CA GLY A 74 -1.84 17.60 11.91
C GLY A 74 -2.86 17.68 10.78
N VAL A 75 -3.58 16.59 10.56
CA VAL A 75 -4.60 16.49 9.51
C VAL A 75 -5.98 16.42 10.16
N VAL A 76 -6.94 17.13 9.57
CA VAL A 76 -8.36 17.08 9.91
C VAL A 76 -9.12 16.62 8.68
N THR A 77 -9.93 15.59 8.83
CA THR A 77 -10.76 15.03 7.76
C THR A 77 -12.03 14.43 8.36
N SER A 78 -13.04 14.20 7.52
CA SER A 78 -14.27 13.54 7.96
C SER A 78 -14.01 12.08 8.36
N LEU A 79 -14.76 11.59 9.36
CA LEU A 79 -14.65 10.18 9.75
C LEU A 79 -15.07 9.22 8.64
N ARG A 80 -15.98 9.65 7.75
CA ARG A 80 -16.42 8.84 6.60
C ARG A 80 -15.28 8.67 5.60
N HIS A 81 -14.61 9.76 5.22
CA HIS A 81 -13.45 9.71 4.32
C HIS A 81 -12.32 8.86 4.89
N TYR A 82 -12.04 9.02 6.19
CA TYR A 82 -11.02 8.21 6.85
C TYR A 82 -11.36 6.71 6.77
N ARG A 83 -12.60 6.33 7.07
CA ARG A 83 -13.04 4.92 6.99
C ARG A 83 -13.00 4.39 5.57
N ALA A 84 -13.46 5.16 4.58
CA ALA A 84 -13.41 4.76 3.18
C ALA A 84 -11.96 4.49 2.72
N LYS A 85 -11.01 5.35 3.13
CA LYS A 85 -9.58 5.13 2.85
C LYS A 85 -9.02 3.91 3.58
N GLU A 86 -9.40 3.70 4.84
CA GLU A 86 -8.98 2.53 5.61
C GLU A 86 -9.46 1.23 4.96
N GLU A 87 -10.73 1.17 4.56
CA GLU A 87 -11.33 0.04 3.84
C GLU A 87 -10.61 -0.21 2.52
N ARG A 88 -10.39 0.84 1.72
CA ARG A 88 -9.67 0.72 0.46
C ARG A 88 -8.23 0.22 0.63
N LEU A 89 -7.55 0.64 1.70
CA LEU A 89 -6.20 0.15 2.01
C LEU A 89 -6.21 -1.34 2.38
N LYS A 90 -7.23 -1.81 3.13
CA LYS A 90 -7.39 -3.24 3.43
C LYS A 90 -7.63 -4.05 2.18
N GLU A 91 -8.54 -3.62 1.30
CA GLU A 91 -8.79 -4.29 0.02
C GLU A 91 -7.52 -4.45 -0.81
N LEU A 92 -6.71 -3.38 -0.91
CA LEU A 92 -5.45 -3.41 -1.64
C LEU A 92 -4.43 -4.35 -1.00
N GLN A 93 -4.37 -4.40 0.34
CA GLN A 93 -3.49 -5.34 1.05
C GLN A 93 -3.91 -6.78 0.79
N ASP A 94 -5.21 -7.08 0.86
CA ASP A 94 -5.75 -8.41 0.60
C ASP A 94 -5.50 -8.84 -0.85
N GLU A 95 -5.69 -7.92 -1.80
CA GLU A 95 -5.39 -8.16 -3.22
C GLU A 95 -3.90 -8.44 -3.45
N LEU A 96 -3.01 -7.66 -2.83
CA LEU A 96 -1.57 -7.87 -2.92
C LEU A 96 -1.14 -9.20 -2.31
N LEU A 97 -1.74 -9.60 -1.18
CA LEU A 97 -1.46 -10.89 -0.56
C LEU A 97 -1.85 -12.03 -1.49
N ARG A 98 -3.07 -11.99 -2.03
CA ARG A 98 -3.55 -13.00 -2.99
C ARG A 98 -2.64 -13.11 -4.21
N LEU A 99 -2.24 -11.98 -4.80
CA LEU A 99 -1.31 -11.97 -5.93
C LEU A 99 0.07 -12.53 -5.57
N SER A 100 0.56 -12.28 -4.34
CA SER A 100 1.81 -12.86 -3.85
C SER A 100 1.72 -14.38 -3.72
N GLU A 101 0.62 -14.89 -3.18
CA GLU A 101 0.37 -16.34 -3.04
C GLU A 101 0.27 -17.03 -4.40
N GLU A 102 -0.48 -16.44 -5.33
CA GLU A 102 -0.58 -16.95 -6.70
C GLU A 102 0.78 -16.99 -7.40
N ASN A 103 1.58 -15.92 -7.27
CA ASN A 103 2.95 -15.90 -7.81
C ASN A 103 3.85 -16.94 -7.16
N LEU A 104 3.70 -17.19 -5.85
CA LEU A 104 4.47 -18.22 -5.15
C LEU A 104 4.08 -19.62 -5.63
N MET A 105 2.79 -19.89 -5.80
CA MET A 105 2.31 -21.16 -6.38
C MET A 105 2.80 -21.35 -7.81
N LEU A 106 2.74 -20.32 -8.65
CA LEU A 106 3.25 -20.40 -10.03
C LEU A 106 4.74 -20.74 -10.03
N LYS A 107 5.54 -20.05 -9.22
CA LYS A 107 6.99 -20.35 -9.08
C LYS A 107 7.24 -21.74 -8.51
N ALA A 108 6.39 -22.23 -7.62
CA ALA A 108 6.48 -23.60 -7.10
C ALA A 108 6.21 -24.63 -8.21
N LYS A 109 5.16 -24.43 -9.01
CA LYS A 109 4.85 -25.26 -10.18
C LYS A 109 5.96 -25.24 -11.23
N GLU A 110 6.54 -24.08 -11.51
CA GLU A 110 7.70 -23.97 -12.41
C GLU A 110 8.91 -24.77 -11.90
N ARG A 111 9.12 -24.81 -10.58
CA ARG A 111 10.20 -25.57 -9.93
C ARG A 111 9.91 -27.06 -9.78
N GLU A 112 8.67 -27.49 -9.87
CA GLU A 112 8.30 -28.91 -9.83
C GLU A 112 9.02 -29.70 -10.93
N HIS A 113 9.18 -29.09 -12.11
CA HIS A 113 9.85 -29.72 -13.24
C HIS A 113 11.39 -29.56 -13.22
N GLN A 114 11.93 -28.65 -12.41
CA GLN A 114 13.36 -28.41 -12.22
C GLN A 114 13.65 -27.94 -10.78
N PRO A 115 13.75 -28.87 -9.81
CA PRO A 115 14.02 -28.50 -8.43
C PRO A 115 15.40 -27.85 -8.31
N SER A 116 15.48 -26.77 -7.55
CA SER A 116 16.71 -25.98 -7.38
C SER A 116 17.74 -26.62 -6.44
N LEU A 117 17.33 -27.62 -5.66
CA LEU A 117 18.15 -28.39 -4.72
C LEU A 117 17.75 -29.86 -4.80
N SER A 118 18.70 -30.76 -4.64
CA SER A 118 18.41 -32.18 -4.41
C SER A 118 17.84 -32.40 -3.00
N PHE A 119 17.14 -33.52 -2.80
CA PHE A 119 16.61 -33.89 -1.48
C PHE A 119 17.71 -33.93 -0.41
N ALA A 120 18.88 -34.48 -0.73
CA ALA A 120 20.01 -34.53 0.18
C ALA A 120 20.52 -33.13 0.59
N GLU A 121 20.56 -32.18 -0.33
CA GLU A 121 20.94 -30.80 -0.04
C GLU A 121 19.86 -30.07 0.77
N ALA A 122 18.59 -30.34 0.53
CA ALA A 122 17.48 -29.78 1.31
C ALA A 122 17.53 -30.25 2.77
N VAL A 123 17.73 -31.56 3.01
CA VAL A 123 17.86 -32.15 4.35
C VAL A 123 19.05 -31.55 5.11
N GLN A 124 20.20 -31.39 4.45
CA GLN A 124 21.37 -30.77 5.06
C GLN A 124 21.16 -29.28 5.37
N ASN A 125 20.53 -28.52 4.46
CA ASN A 125 20.27 -27.10 4.66
C ASN A 125 19.24 -26.84 5.77
N MET A 126 18.23 -27.71 5.90
CA MET A 126 17.18 -27.59 6.90
C MET A 126 17.58 -28.19 8.25
N GLN A 127 18.77 -28.81 8.34
CA GLN A 127 19.28 -29.46 9.56
C GLN A 127 18.29 -30.49 10.14
N LEU A 128 17.54 -31.16 9.26
CA LEU A 128 16.58 -32.17 9.68
C LEU A 128 17.32 -33.37 10.24
N ASP A 129 16.89 -33.84 11.41
CA ASP A 129 17.41 -35.05 12.01
C ASP A 129 16.58 -36.29 11.60
N GLU A 130 16.97 -37.45 12.13
CA GLU A 130 16.34 -38.73 11.78
C GLU A 130 14.90 -38.83 12.29
N GLU A 131 14.54 -38.08 13.33
CA GLU A 131 13.20 -38.01 13.90
C GLU A 131 12.30 -37.14 13.01
N ASP A 132 12.79 -35.99 12.56
CA ASP A 132 12.11 -35.12 11.59
C ASP A 132 11.82 -35.85 10.27
N LEU A 133 12.77 -36.62 9.76
CA LEU A 133 12.61 -37.37 8.51
C LEU A 133 11.54 -38.46 8.65
N LYS A 134 11.52 -39.15 9.79
CA LYS A 134 10.53 -40.19 10.06
C LYS A 134 9.12 -39.61 10.13
N ASP A 135 8.95 -38.48 10.78
CA ASP A 135 7.67 -37.77 10.85
C ASP A 135 7.19 -37.35 9.45
N ILE A 136 8.08 -36.89 8.57
CA ILE A 136 7.74 -36.56 7.17
C ILE A 136 7.28 -37.81 6.41
N PHE A 137 7.97 -38.95 6.56
CA PHE A 137 7.59 -40.20 5.89
C PHE A 137 6.26 -40.76 6.39
N ASP A 138 6.00 -40.69 7.69
CA ASP A 138 4.78 -41.21 8.31
C ASP A 138 3.52 -40.41 7.90
N HIS A 139 3.67 -39.13 7.53
CA HIS A 139 2.56 -38.26 7.10
C HIS A 139 2.54 -37.98 5.59
N ALA A 140 3.50 -38.50 4.81
CA ALA A 140 3.59 -38.25 3.37
C ALA A 140 2.40 -38.79 2.56
N ASP A 141 1.79 -39.90 3.03
CA ASP A 141 0.64 -40.53 2.37
C ASP A 141 -0.70 -39.85 2.71
N GLU A 142 -0.73 -38.91 3.67
CA GLU A 142 -1.97 -38.20 4.07
C GLU A 142 -2.25 -36.95 3.23
N VAL A 143 -1.26 -36.48 2.45
CA VAL A 143 -1.38 -35.28 1.62
C VAL A 143 -1.82 -35.68 0.22
N ASN A 144 -3.11 -35.97 0.06
CA ASN A 144 -3.73 -36.11 -1.26
C ASN A 144 -3.99 -34.69 -1.82
N ILE A 145 -3.14 -34.25 -2.74
CA ILE A 145 -3.33 -32.97 -3.45
C ILE A 145 -4.27 -33.24 -4.63
N ASP A 146 -5.57 -32.98 -4.44
CA ASP A 146 -6.54 -32.81 -5.55
C ASP A 146 -6.34 -31.43 -6.23
#